data_AF-A0A3G3K102-F1
#
_entry.id   AF-A0A3G3K102-F1
#
_cell.length_a   1.000
_cell.length_b   1.000
_cell.length_c   1.000
_cell.angle_alpha   90.00
_cell.angle_beta   90.00
_cell.angle_gamma   90.00
#
_symmetry.space_group_name_H-M   'P 1'
#
loop_
_entity.id
_entity.type
_entity.pdbx_description
1 polymer ?
#
loop_
_entity_poly.entity_id
_entity_poly.type
_entity_poly.pdbx_seq_one_letter_code
_entity_poly.pdbx_strand_id
1 'polypeptide(L)'
;MIRSDVSVHDAFRRMIETSEAILELDLEEEEDAERLGALQARQVALRVHIERAWSSAYRNDPEIHALTEKAYESERQVNDRLKAARQMFSNHLSKIQVGSRMKNAYHHEYSQAEGYFFDRKK
;
A
#
# COMPACT_ATOMS: atom_id res chain seq x y z
N MET A 1 -27.33 -24.97 6.97
CA MET A 1 -26.56 -23.71 6.95
C MET A 1 -25.48 -23.81 8.02
N ILE A 2 -24.33 -24.40 7.70
CA ILE A 2 -23.22 -24.60 8.64
C ILE A 2 -22.37 -23.33 8.55
N ARG A 3 -22.46 -22.45 9.56
CA ARG A 3 -21.42 -21.45 9.77
C ARG A 3 -20.19 -22.21 10.20
N SER A 4 -19.25 -22.41 9.28
CA SER A 4 -17.91 -22.83 9.62
C SER A 4 -17.29 -21.69 10.44
N ASP A 5 -17.38 -21.77 11.76
CA ASP A 5 -16.65 -20.86 12.64
C ASP A 5 -15.16 -21.03 12.32
N VAL A 6 -14.58 -20.01 11.68
CA VAL A 6 -13.15 -19.96 11.38
C VAL A 6 -12.42 -19.97 12.71
N SER A 7 -11.62 -21.00 12.96
CA SER A 7 -10.85 -21.08 14.21
C SER A 7 -9.80 -19.96 14.25
N VAL A 8 -9.33 -19.60 15.45
CA VAL A 8 -8.24 -18.60 15.59
C VAL A 8 -6.98 -19.04 14.83
N HIS A 9 -6.68 -20.34 14.83
CA HIS A 9 -5.59 -20.92 14.03
C HIS A 9 -5.76 -20.65 12.53
N ASP A 10 -6.95 -20.95 11.98
CA ASP A 10 -7.25 -20.74 10.57
C ASP A 10 -7.23 -19.23 10.24
N ALA A 11 -7.69 -18.38 11.15
CA ALA A 11 -7.64 -16.93 10.97
C ALA A 11 -6.20 -16.41 10.86
N PHE A 12 -5.27 -16.88 11.70
CA PHE A 12 -3.85 -16.51 11.57
C PHE A 12 -3.22 -17.04 10.28
N ARG A 13 -3.50 -18.30 9.90
CA ARG A 13 -2.99 -18.87 8.63
C ARG A 13 -3.47 -18.06 7.44
N ARG A 14 -4.76 -17.73 7.39
CA ARG A 14 -5.32 -16.85 6.35
C ARG A 14 -4.74 -15.45 6.38
N MET A 15 -4.36 -14.92 7.55
CA MET A 15 -3.73 -13.60 7.65
C MET A 15 -2.34 -13.64 7.01
N ILE A 16 -1.55 -14.69 7.30
CA ILE A 16 -0.25 -14.93 6.69
C ILE A 16 -0.37 -15.10 5.16
N GLU A 17 -1.30 -15.93 4.68
CA GLU A 17 -1.56 -16.11 3.24
C GLU A 17 -1.96 -14.79 2.56
N THR A 18 -2.76 -13.96 3.25
CA THR A 18 -3.17 -12.65 2.72
C THR A 18 -1.97 -11.70 2.65
N SER A 19 -1.09 -11.71 3.65
CA SER A 19 0.16 -10.93 3.64
C SER A 19 1.11 -11.40 2.53
N GLU A 20 1.26 -12.71 2.34
CA GLU A 20 2.06 -13.29 1.24
C GLU A 20 1.50 -12.84 -0.13
N ALA A 21 0.17 -12.90 -0.32
CA ALA A 21 -0.47 -12.40 -1.53
C ALA A 21 -0.26 -10.90 -1.78
N ILE A 22 -0.21 -10.07 -0.73
CA ILE A 22 0.11 -8.63 -0.86
C ILE A 22 1.56 -8.41 -1.30
N LEU A 23 2.49 -9.22 -0.80
CA LEU A 23 3.91 -9.13 -1.14
C LEU A 23 4.18 -9.49 -2.61
N GLU A 24 3.31 -10.26 -3.23
CA GLU A 24 3.40 -10.68 -4.65
C GLU A 24 2.83 -9.64 -5.64
N LEU A 25 2.05 -8.66 -5.16
CA LEU A 25 1.40 -7.67 -6.04
C LEU A 25 2.41 -6.76 -6.73
N ASP A 26 2.20 -6.51 -8.02
CA ASP A 26 2.86 -5.44 -8.76
C ASP A 26 2.04 -4.14 -8.64
N LEU A 27 2.49 -3.23 -7.78
CA LEU A 27 1.75 -1.99 -7.50
C LEU A 27 1.87 -0.94 -8.62
N GLU A 28 2.64 -1.20 -9.67
CA GLU A 28 2.63 -0.38 -10.88
C GLU A 28 1.42 -0.70 -11.79
N GLU A 29 0.79 -1.87 -11.61
CA GLU A 29 -0.40 -2.30 -12.34
C GLU A 29 -1.69 -1.91 -11.61
N GLU A 30 -2.65 -1.34 -12.33
CA GLU A 30 -3.91 -0.82 -11.76
C GLU A 30 -4.76 -1.93 -11.10
N GLU A 31 -4.83 -3.11 -11.74
CA GLU A 31 -5.56 -4.27 -11.21
C GLU A 31 -5.01 -4.73 -9.85
N ASP A 32 -3.68 -4.76 -9.71
CA ASP A 32 -3.03 -5.18 -8.48
C ASP A 32 -3.14 -4.11 -7.38
N ALA A 33 -3.22 -2.83 -7.74
CA ALA A 33 -3.54 -1.75 -6.81
C ALA A 33 -4.97 -1.86 -6.25
N GLU A 34 -5.96 -2.22 -7.08
CA GLU A 34 -7.32 -2.51 -6.60
C GLU A 34 -7.35 -3.76 -5.69
N ARG A 35 -6.63 -4.80 -6.10
CA ARG A 35 -6.50 -6.05 -5.33
C ARG A 35 -5.85 -5.83 -3.97
N LEU A 36 -4.88 -4.93 -3.86
CA LEU A 36 -4.28 -4.53 -2.59
C LEU A 36 -5.35 -4.05 -1.59
N GLY A 37 -6.28 -3.21 -2.04
CA GLY A 37 -7.37 -2.70 -1.19
C GLY A 37 -8.27 -3.83 -0.65
N ALA A 38 -8.61 -4.80 -1.51
CA ALA A 38 -9.40 -5.96 -1.10
C ALA A 38 -8.65 -6.87 -0.10
N LEU A 39 -7.36 -7.11 -0.31
CA LEU A 39 -6.53 -7.91 0.60
C LEU A 39 -6.35 -7.22 1.95
N GLN A 40 -6.14 -5.90 1.98
CA GLN A 40 -6.05 -5.13 3.23
C GLN A 40 -7.37 -5.15 4.01
N ALA A 41 -8.51 -5.03 3.33
CA ALA A 41 -9.83 -5.17 3.97
C ALA A 41 -9.99 -6.57 4.60
N ARG A 42 -9.49 -7.61 3.93
CA ARG A 42 -9.48 -8.97 4.46
C ARG A 42 -8.57 -9.11 5.68
N GLN A 43 -7.36 -8.55 5.68
CA GLN A 43 -6.49 -8.52 6.87
C GLN A 43 -7.18 -7.86 8.08
N VAL A 44 -7.87 -6.73 7.86
CA VAL A 44 -8.63 -6.05 8.93
C VAL A 44 -9.75 -6.95 9.46
N ALA A 45 -10.50 -7.61 8.60
CA ALA A 45 -11.57 -8.53 9.02
C ALA A 45 -11.02 -9.72 9.82
N LEU A 46 -9.89 -10.30 9.40
CA LEU A 46 -9.22 -11.40 10.10
C LEU A 46 -8.71 -10.95 11.47
N ARG A 47 -8.11 -9.76 11.57
CA ARG A 47 -7.66 -9.20 12.85
C ARG A 47 -8.82 -9.02 13.82
N VAL A 48 -9.92 -8.42 13.37
CA VAL A 48 -11.12 -8.23 14.21
C VAL A 48 -11.70 -9.58 14.66
N HIS A 49 -11.68 -10.59 13.79
CA HIS A 49 -12.11 -11.94 14.15
C HIS A 49 -11.20 -12.56 15.22
N ILE A 50 -9.88 -12.48 15.05
CA ILE A 50 -8.91 -12.95 16.04
C ILE A 50 -9.13 -12.26 17.38
N GLU A 51 -9.26 -10.93 17.40
CA GLU A 51 -9.50 -10.14 18.61
C GLU A 51 -10.78 -10.58 19.34
N ARG A 52 -11.85 -10.87 18.61
CA ARG A 52 -13.14 -11.29 19.18
C ARG A 52 -13.16 -12.74 19.65
N ALA A 53 -12.52 -13.63 18.90
CA ALA A 53 -12.45 -15.06 19.20
C ALA A 53 -11.33 -15.39 20.21
N TRP A 54 -10.50 -14.40 20.56
CA TRP A 54 -9.40 -14.59 21.50
C TRP A 54 -9.92 -15.05 22.87
N SER A 55 -9.26 -16.08 23.41
CA SER A 55 -9.59 -16.66 24.71
C SER A 55 -8.32 -16.96 25.49
N SER A 56 -8.43 -17.09 26.81
CA SER A 56 -7.31 -17.45 27.68
C SER A 56 -6.70 -18.82 27.35
N ALA A 57 -7.47 -19.71 26.70
CA ALA A 57 -6.98 -21.02 26.27
C ALA A 57 -5.85 -20.93 25.23
N TYR A 58 -5.85 -19.90 24.37
CA TYR A 58 -4.81 -19.68 23.37
C TYR A 58 -3.53 -19.06 23.92
N ARG A 59 -3.55 -18.54 25.16
CA ARG A 59 -2.39 -17.86 25.75
C ARG A 59 -1.17 -18.76 25.89
N ASN A 60 -1.38 -20.06 26.09
CA ASN A 60 -0.31 -21.03 26.29
C ASN A 60 -0.21 -22.02 25.11
N ASP A 61 -0.91 -21.75 24.01
CA ASP A 61 -0.89 -22.62 22.83
C ASP A 61 0.37 -22.33 21.99
N PRO A 62 1.32 -23.28 21.91
CA PRO A 62 2.58 -23.06 21.20
C PRO A 62 2.39 -22.86 19.69
N GLU A 63 1.33 -23.44 19.11
CA GLU A 63 1.04 -23.26 17.69
C GLU A 63 0.54 -21.84 17.42
N ILE A 64 -0.35 -21.31 18.26
CA ILE A 64 -0.79 -19.91 18.18
C ILE A 64 0.38 -18.94 18.33
N HIS A 65 1.34 -19.22 19.22
CA HIS A 65 2.55 -18.38 19.36
C HIS A 65 3.36 -18.36 18.06
N ALA A 66 3.65 -19.52 17.48
CA ALA A 66 4.37 -19.60 16.21
C ALA A 66 3.62 -18.90 15.06
N LEU A 67 2.30 -19.06 15.00
CA LEU A 67 1.45 -18.40 14.01
C LEU A 67 1.41 -16.88 14.21
N THR A 68 1.38 -16.41 15.45
CA THR A 68 1.41 -14.98 15.79
C THR A 68 2.73 -14.34 15.36
N GLU A 69 3.86 -15.01 15.62
CA GLU A 69 5.18 -14.53 15.21
C GLU A 69 5.32 -14.47 13.69
N LYS A 70 4.91 -15.55 12.98
CA LYS A 70 4.93 -15.57 11.51
C LYS A 70 4.03 -14.49 10.92
N ALA A 71 2.83 -14.31 11.48
CA ALA A 71 1.91 -13.27 11.07
C ALA A 71 2.52 -11.86 11.26
N TYR A 72 3.12 -11.60 12.43
CA TYR A 72 3.77 -10.33 12.72
C TYR A 72 4.89 -10.01 11.73
N GLU A 73 5.77 -10.98 11.45
CA GLU A 73 6.87 -10.79 10.51
C GLU A 73 6.35 -10.54 9.08
N SER A 74 5.31 -11.25 8.65
CA SER A 74 4.69 -11.02 7.33
C SER A 74 4.07 -9.62 7.22
N GLU A 75 3.37 -9.15 8.25
CA GLU A 75 2.77 -7.80 8.30
C GLU A 75 3.83 -6.71 8.30
N ARG A 76 4.95 -6.95 9.00
CA ARG A 76 6.10 -6.05 8.99
C ARG A 76 6.68 -5.91 7.58
N GLN A 77 6.89 -7.03 6.88
CA GLN A 77 7.40 -7.02 5.50
C GLN A 77 6.45 -6.30 4.54
N VAL A 78 5.14 -6.54 4.67
CA VAL A 78 4.11 -5.80 3.91
C VAL A 78 4.22 -4.30 4.18
N ASN A 79 4.34 -3.89 5.45
CA ASN A 79 4.43 -2.49 5.82
C ASN A 79 5.68 -1.81 5.21
N ASP A 80 6.82 -2.48 5.27
CA ASP A 80 8.07 -1.96 4.74
C ASP A 80 8.02 -1.84 3.20
N ARG A 81 7.44 -2.84 2.50
CA ARG A 81 7.18 -2.77 1.05
C ARG A 81 6.27 -1.59 0.68
N LEU A 82 5.16 -1.42 1.39
CA LEU A 82 4.21 -0.33 1.12
C LEU A 82 4.81 1.06 1.38
N LYS A 83 5.67 1.19 2.40
CA LYS A 83 6.45 2.42 2.63
C LYS A 83 7.39 2.71 1.47
N ALA A 84 8.11 1.70 0.99
CA ALA A 84 9.01 1.86 -0.15
C ALA A 84 8.26 2.26 -1.42
N ALA A 85 7.14 1.59 -1.72
CA ALA A 85 6.29 1.91 -2.87
C ALA A 85 5.73 3.34 -2.78
N ARG A 86 5.25 3.76 -1.59
CA ARG A 86 4.80 5.13 -1.36
C ARG A 86 5.91 6.16 -1.64
N GLN A 87 7.13 5.88 -1.21
CA GLN A 87 8.27 6.77 -1.47
C GLN A 87 8.58 6.85 -2.97
N MET A 88 8.54 5.71 -3.67
CA MET A 88 8.74 5.66 -5.12
C MET A 88 7.68 6.50 -5.87
N PHE A 89 6.40 6.31 -5.57
CA PHE A 89 5.32 7.09 -6.19
C PHE A 89 5.42 8.59 -5.87
N SER A 90 5.80 8.94 -4.65
CA SER A 90 6.06 10.34 -4.27
C SER A 90 7.19 10.95 -5.12
N ASN A 91 8.25 10.18 -5.40
CA ASN A 91 9.35 10.63 -6.25
C ASN A 91 8.90 10.80 -7.71
N HIS A 92 8.07 9.87 -8.22
CA HIS A 92 7.50 9.97 -9.57
C HIS A 92 6.62 11.21 -9.73
N LEU A 93 5.73 11.45 -8.76
CA LEU A 93 4.86 12.62 -8.75
C LEU A 93 5.67 13.93 -8.73
N SER A 94 6.73 13.98 -7.91
CA SER A 94 7.63 15.14 -7.84
C SER A 94 8.30 15.41 -9.20
N LYS A 95 8.80 14.37 -9.89
CA LYS A 95 9.38 14.51 -11.23
C LYS A 95 8.38 15.05 -12.26
N ILE A 96 7.13 14.55 -12.24
CA ILE A 96 6.05 15.04 -13.11
C ILE A 96 5.75 16.51 -12.83
N GLN A 97 5.69 16.92 -11.56
CA GLN A 97 5.46 18.31 -11.18
C GLN A 97 6.60 19.24 -11.65
N VAL A 98 7.85 18.81 -11.51
CA VAL A 98 9.01 19.56 -12.02
C VAL A 98 8.94 19.69 -13.55
N GLY A 99 8.67 18.59 -14.27
CA GLY A 99 8.51 18.62 -15.73
C GLY A 99 7.37 19.54 -16.18
N SER A 100 6.24 19.54 -15.48
CA SER A 100 5.12 20.44 -15.73
C SER A 100 5.50 21.91 -15.53
N ARG A 101 6.22 22.23 -14.45
CA ARG A 101 6.75 23.58 -14.20
C ARG A 101 7.73 24.04 -15.29
N MET A 102 8.64 23.16 -15.71
CA MET A 102 9.59 23.46 -16.79
C MET A 102 8.85 23.70 -18.11
N LYS A 103 7.90 22.85 -18.48
CA LYS A 103 7.09 23.02 -19.69
C LYS A 103 6.33 24.36 -19.68
N ASN A 104 5.74 24.72 -18.53
CA ASN A 104 5.03 26.00 -18.38
C ASN A 104 5.98 27.21 -18.46
N ALA A 105 7.18 27.12 -17.89
CA ALA A 105 8.20 28.15 -18.02
C ALA A 105 8.65 28.33 -19.48
N TYR A 106 8.94 27.23 -20.19
CA TYR A 106 9.29 27.27 -21.61
C TYR A 106 8.16 27.84 -22.48
N HIS A 107 6.90 27.44 -22.25
CA HIS A 107 5.78 28.01 -22.99
C HIS A 107 5.57 29.50 -22.67
N HIS A 108 5.75 29.93 -21.43
CA HIS A 108 5.69 31.35 -21.09
C HIS A 108 6.78 32.16 -21.78
N GLU A 109 8.04 31.70 -21.74
CA GLU A 109 9.18 32.35 -22.41
C GLU A 109 9.02 32.38 -23.94
N TYR A 110 8.60 31.26 -24.57
CA TYR A 110 8.37 31.22 -26.02
C TYR A 110 7.14 32.04 -26.45
N SER A 111 6.05 32.03 -25.69
CA SER A 111 4.88 32.87 -25.99
C SER A 111 5.20 34.37 -25.87
N GLN A 112 6.13 34.75 -24.99
CA GLN A 112 6.65 36.11 -24.90
C GLN A 112 7.59 36.45 -26.05
N ALA A 113 8.37 35.49 -26.56
CA ALA A 113 9.27 35.70 -27.70
C ALA A 113 8.53 35.91 -29.03
N GLU A 114 7.32 35.38 -29.21
CA GLU A 114 6.48 35.60 -30.41
C GLU A 114 5.57 36.86 -30.31
N GLY A 115 5.55 37.54 -29.16
CA GLY A 115 4.82 38.79 -28.95
C GLY A 115 5.74 40.02 -28.99
N TYR A 116 5.79 40.69 -30.14
CA TYR A 116 6.41 42.00 -30.44
C TYR A 116 7.09 42.82 -29.31
N PHE A 117 8.33 43.22 -29.62
CA PHE A 117 9.27 44.12 -28.92
C PHE A 117 8.69 45.45 -28.38
N PHE A 118 9.19 45.90 -27.23
CA PHE A 118 9.21 47.31 -26.83
C PHE A 118 10.67 47.82 -26.77
N ASP A 119 11.05 48.63 -27.77
CA ASP A 119 12.22 49.52 -27.68
C ASP A 119 11.87 50.66 -26.72
N ARG A 120 12.45 50.64 -25.52
CA ARG A 120 12.41 51.80 -24.62
C ARG A 120 13.60 52.71 -24.92
N LYS A 121 13.46 53.53 -25.96
CA LYS A 121 14.15 54.83 -26.01
C LYS A 121 13.47 55.83 -25.11
N LYS A 122 14.07 56.11 -23.95
CA LYS A 122 14.41 57.46 -23.46
C LYS A 122 15.11 57.39 -22.11
#